data_AF-A0A9P9I9D4-F1
#
_entry.id   AF-A0A9P9I9D4-F1
#
_cell.length_a   1.000
_cell.length_b   1.000
_cell.length_c   1.000
_cell.angle_alpha   90.00
_cell.angle_beta   90.00
_cell.angle_gamma   90.00
#
_symmetry.space_group_name_H-M   'P 1'
#
loop_
_entity.id
_entity.type
_entity.pdbx_description
1 polymer ?
#
loop_
_entity_poly.entity_id
_entity_poly.type
_entity_poly.pdbx_seq_one_letter_code
_entity_poly.pdbx_strand_id
1 'polypeptide(L)'
;LQADFPNRRHQTALWDFVGSCSNLECLSIEATHFLDLDKLKWLKSAQSRGLRSLSLSRIWTSISSMQELVRPHTEATNSPQLQCITFSEVKVHTNGGDWYKFFSYLRNDCPDFVCCKVERLTYFSEHPHFEWNNRISENYNVIWTERGEDWDELRELTRQLVRKAGGEDLYPETCLECLECILDD
;
A
#
# COMPACT_ATOMS: atom_id res chain seq x y z
N LEU A 1 19.37 20.42 6.88
CA LEU A 1 18.18 21.00 6.20
C LEU A 1 16.91 20.18 6.42
N GLN A 2 16.82 18.91 6.03
CA GLN A 2 15.59 18.11 6.26
C GLN A 2 15.33 17.74 7.73
N ALA A 3 16.38 17.54 8.53
CA ALA A 3 16.27 17.37 9.99
C ALA A 3 15.87 18.68 10.69
N ASP A 4 16.27 19.83 10.13
CA ASP A 4 16.09 21.16 10.71
C ASP A 4 14.74 21.79 10.32
N PHE A 5 14.15 21.35 9.20
CA PHE A 5 12.86 21.83 8.68
C PHE A 5 11.97 20.65 8.28
N PRO A 6 11.48 19.85 9.25
CA PRO A 6 10.59 18.75 8.96
C PRO A 6 9.29 19.29 8.35
N ASN A 7 8.94 18.85 7.14
CA ASN A 7 7.71 19.21 6.40
C ASN A 7 6.40 18.76 7.08
N ARG A 8 6.44 18.43 8.38
CA ARG A 8 5.29 18.04 9.21
C ARG A 8 4.26 19.16 9.36
N ARG A 9 4.67 20.43 9.25
CA ARG A 9 3.78 21.60 9.41
C ARG A 9 2.69 21.67 8.34
N HIS A 10 2.96 21.14 7.14
CA HIS A 10 2.01 21.20 6.01
C HIS A 10 1.26 19.88 5.79
N GLN A 11 1.67 18.81 6.46
CA GLN A 11 1.05 17.51 6.32
C GLN A 11 -0.42 17.51 6.76
N THR A 12 -0.76 18.22 7.84
CA THR A 12 -2.16 18.35 8.27
C THR A 12 -3.02 19.00 7.19
N ALA A 13 -2.55 20.10 6.59
CA ALA A 13 -3.28 20.78 5.51
C ALA A 13 -3.44 19.90 4.26
N LEU A 14 -2.43 19.08 3.92
CA LEU A 14 -2.54 18.10 2.85
C LEU A 14 -3.66 17.09 3.13
N TRP A 15 -3.68 16.52 4.33
CA TRP A 15 -4.71 15.54 4.69
C TRP A 15 -6.08 16.13 4.88
N ASP A 16 -6.19 17.37 5.33
CA ASP A 16 -7.47 18.11 5.37
C ASP A 16 -8.00 18.32 3.95
N PHE A 17 -7.12 18.67 3.00
CA PHE A 17 -7.48 18.79 1.59
C PHE A 17 -7.96 17.45 1.01
N VAL A 18 -7.17 16.37 1.17
CA VAL A 18 -7.56 15.02 0.72
C VAL A 18 -8.87 14.58 1.39
N GLY A 19 -9.02 14.84 2.69
CA GLY A 19 -10.21 14.52 3.47
C GLY A 19 -11.46 15.25 3.00
N SER A 20 -11.32 16.43 2.40
CA SER A 20 -12.42 17.20 1.80
C SER A 20 -12.93 16.61 0.46
N CYS A 21 -12.14 15.75 -0.19
CA CYS A 21 -12.49 15.12 -1.46
C CYS A 21 -13.43 13.93 -1.24
N SER A 22 -14.74 14.17 -1.14
CA SER A 22 -15.70 13.13 -0.74
C SER A 22 -15.93 12.01 -1.78
N ASN A 23 -15.64 12.26 -3.06
CA ASN A 23 -15.85 11.32 -4.17
C ASN A 23 -14.54 10.95 -4.88
N LEU A 24 -13.47 10.77 -4.10
CA LEU A 24 -12.16 10.43 -4.63
C LEU A 24 -12.13 8.98 -5.11
N GLU A 25 -11.83 8.77 -6.39
CA GLU A 25 -11.64 7.44 -6.99
C GLU A 25 -10.16 7.08 -7.15
N CYS A 26 -9.28 8.08 -7.26
CA CYS A 26 -7.85 7.90 -7.42
C CYS A 26 -7.10 8.81 -6.45
N LEU A 27 -6.22 8.24 -5.63
CA LEU A 27 -5.34 8.99 -4.75
C LEU A 27 -3.89 8.67 -5.11
N SER A 28 -3.11 9.68 -5.49
CA SER A 28 -1.67 9.56 -5.67
C SER A 28 -0.96 10.58 -4.79
N ILE A 29 -0.12 10.11 -3.88
CA ILE A 29 0.70 10.94 -3.01
C ILE A 29 2.16 10.55 -3.21
N GLU A 30 2.94 11.48 -3.75
CA GLU A 30 4.39 11.37 -3.85
C GLU A 30 5.02 12.43 -2.95
N ALA A 31 5.67 11.97 -1.89
CA ALA A 31 6.25 12.86 -0.89
C ALA A 31 7.78 12.76 -0.92
N THR A 32 8.46 13.86 -0.61
CA THR A 32 9.92 13.84 -0.41
C THR A 32 10.33 13.33 0.98
N HIS A 33 9.39 13.38 1.93
CA HIS A 33 9.54 12.96 3.32
C HIS A 33 8.39 12.03 3.71
N PHE A 34 8.64 11.17 4.70
CA PHE A 34 7.60 10.29 5.23
C PHE A 34 6.41 11.09 5.79
N LEU A 35 5.22 10.83 5.24
CA LEU A 35 3.96 11.38 5.75
C LEU A 35 3.17 10.32 6.51
N ASP A 36 2.50 10.78 7.55
CA ASP A 36 1.62 9.98 8.42
C ASP A 36 0.21 9.82 7.87
N LEU A 37 -0.09 8.71 7.22
CA LEU A 37 -1.41 8.43 6.66
C LEU A 37 -2.47 8.29 7.76
N ASP A 38 -2.11 7.89 8.98
CA ASP A 38 -3.07 7.71 10.08
C ASP A 38 -3.73 9.04 10.50
N LYS A 39 -3.19 10.19 10.04
CA LYS A 39 -3.80 11.51 10.23
C LYS A 39 -4.89 11.83 9.21
N LEU A 40 -5.02 11.05 8.14
CA LEU A 40 -6.06 11.25 7.14
C LEU A 40 -7.43 10.91 7.74
N LYS A 41 -8.30 11.91 7.83
CA LYS A 41 -9.70 11.73 8.20
C LYS A 41 -10.56 11.87 6.96
N TRP A 42 -10.72 10.77 6.23
CA TRP A 42 -11.48 10.80 4.98
C TRP A 42 -12.95 10.47 5.22
N LEU A 43 -13.80 11.49 5.10
CA LEU A 43 -15.24 11.35 5.20
C LEU A 43 -15.81 11.02 3.81
N LYS A 44 -15.89 9.72 3.50
CA LYS A 44 -16.58 9.21 2.30
C LYS A 44 -18.03 9.70 2.32
N SER A 45 -18.49 10.37 1.25
CA SER A 45 -19.92 10.67 1.14
C SER A 45 -20.73 9.38 0.97
N ALA A 46 -22.03 9.41 1.30
CA ALA A 46 -22.92 8.27 1.06
C ALA A 46 -22.99 7.84 -0.43
N GLN A 47 -22.68 8.78 -1.34
CA GLN A 47 -22.60 8.54 -2.78
C GLN A 47 -21.19 8.15 -3.23
N SER A 48 -20.21 8.21 -2.32
CA SER A 48 -18.84 7.87 -2.59
C SER A 48 -18.74 6.41 -2.93
N ARG A 49 -17.99 6.21 -3.99
CA ARG A 49 -17.76 4.94 -4.62
C ARG A 49 -16.52 4.24 -4.06
N GLY A 50 -15.70 4.97 -3.29
CA GLY A 50 -14.42 4.48 -2.77
C GLY A 50 -13.29 4.64 -3.79
N LEU A 51 -12.09 4.22 -3.38
CA LEU A 51 -10.90 4.29 -4.23
C LEU A 51 -10.86 3.10 -5.20
N ARG A 52 -10.65 3.41 -6.46
CA ARG A 52 -10.30 2.50 -7.54
C ARG A 52 -8.78 2.34 -7.66
N SER A 53 -8.01 3.38 -7.40
CA SER A 53 -6.54 3.35 -7.48
C SER A 53 -5.88 4.12 -6.34
N LEU A 54 -4.82 3.55 -5.78
CA LEU A 54 -4.05 4.14 -4.69
C LEU A 54 -2.55 4.06 -4.98
N SER A 55 -1.89 5.21 -5.08
CA SER A 55 -0.45 5.32 -5.24
C SER A 55 0.15 6.11 -4.08
N LEU A 56 1.09 5.52 -3.35
CA LEU A 56 1.68 6.10 -2.15
C LEU A 56 3.19 5.95 -2.19
N SER A 57 3.91 7.06 -2.07
CA SER A 57 5.36 7.08 -1.94
C SER A 57 5.80 7.82 -0.69
N ARG A 58 6.70 7.21 0.08
CA ARG A 58 7.23 7.72 1.36
C ARG A 58 6.11 8.02 2.33
N ILE A 59 5.39 6.98 2.70
CA ILE A 59 4.28 7.03 3.66
C ILE A 59 4.60 6.11 4.83
N TRP A 60 4.18 6.50 6.02
CA TRP A 60 4.02 5.55 7.11
C TRP A 60 2.57 5.48 7.57
N THR A 61 2.15 4.34 8.11
CA THR A 61 0.74 4.05 8.40
C THR A 61 0.58 2.84 9.31
N SER A 62 -0.63 2.61 9.81
CA SER A 62 -1.09 1.29 10.26
C SER A 62 -1.73 0.50 9.10
N ILE A 63 -1.76 -0.82 9.23
CA ILE A 63 -2.52 -1.71 8.33
C ILE A 63 -4.00 -1.38 8.36
N SER A 64 -4.55 -1.08 9.54
CA SER A 64 -5.95 -0.70 9.71
C SER A 64 -6.32 0.55 8.91
N SER A 65 -5.49 1.59 8.94
CA SER A 65 -5.73 2.81 8.17
C SER A 65 -5.66 2.57 6.67
N MET A 66 -4.73 1.72 6.21
CA MET A 66 -4.68 1.34 4.78
C MET A 66 -5.94 0.58 4.36
N GLN A 67 -6.38 -0.38 5.17
CA GLN A 67 -7.61 -1.13 4.91
C GLN A 67 -8.84 -0.21 4.90
N GLU A 68 -8.96 0.70 5.87
CA GLU A 68 -10.06 1.68 5.93
C GLU A 68 -10.07 2.60 4.70
N LEU A 69 -8.90 3.06 4.27
CA LEU A 69 -8.74 3.89 3.09
C LEU A 69 -9.29 3.19 1.84
N VAL A 70 -8.87 1.95 1.59
CA VAL A 70 -9.28 1.19 0.40
C VAL A 70 -10.63 0.48 0.53
N ARG A 71 -11.21 0.42 1.72
CA ARG A 71 -12.50 -0.27 1.94
C ARG A 71 -13.59 0.34 1.07
N PRO A 72 -14.35 -0.47 0.30
CA PRO A 72 -15.50 0.01 -0.46
C PRO A 72 -16.53 0.65 0.47
N HIS A 73 -17.29 1.63 -0.03
CA HIS A 73 -18.41 2.16 0.73
C HIS A 73 -19.58 1.17 0.67
N THR A 74 -20.06 0.70 1.84
CA THR A 74 -20.97 -0.44 2.01
C THR A 74 -22.39 -0.23 1.48
N GLU A 75 -22.81 1.00 1.22
CA GLU A 75 -24.20 1.31 0.83
C GLU A 75 -24.43 1.37 -0.69
N ALA A 76 -23.37 1.38 -1.50
CA ALA A 76 -23.50 1.40 -2.95
C ALA A 76 -23.33 -0.01 -3.53
N THR A 77 -24.43 -0.57 -4.04
CA THR A 77 -24.53 -1.88 -4.69
C THR A 77 -23.66 -2.05 -5.95
N ASN A 78 -22.94 -1.00 -6.35
CA ASN A 78 -22.01 -0.96 -7.49
C ASN A 78 -20.79 -0.05 -7.20
N SER A 79 -20.29 -0.04 -5.96
CA SER A 79 -19.07 0.70 -5.62
C SER A 79 -17.89 0.17 -6.45
N PRO A 80 -17.13 1.00 -7.18
CA PRO A 80 -15.87 0.59 -7.78
C PRO A 80 -14.97 0.12 -6.66
N GLN A 81 -14.54 -1.13 -6.80
CA GLN A 81 -13.62 -1.72 -5.87
C GLN A 81 -12.20 -1.31 -6.27
N LEU A 82 -11.30 -1.38 -5.30
CA LEU A 82 -9.88 -1.15 -5.52
C LEU A 82 -9.39 -2.06 -6.65
N GLN A 83 -8.78 -1.47 -7.67
CA GLN A 83 -8.23 -2.18 -8.82
C GLN A 83 -6.71 -2.22 -8.78
N CYS A 84 -6.07 -1.12 -8.38
CA CYS A 84 -4.62 -1.00 -8.45
C CYS A 84 -4.05 -0.36 -7.19
N ILE A 85 -2.89 -0.86 -6.75
CA ILE A 85 -2.01 -0.14 -5.83
C ILE A 85 -0.61 0.02 -6.40
N THR A 86 0.01 1.15 -6.07
CA THR A 86 1.44 1.40 -6.29
C THR A 86 2.06 1.96 -5.03
N PHE A 87 2.84 1.16 -4.30
CA PHE A 87 3.52 1.61 -3.08
C PHE A 87 5.03 1.66 -3.26
N SER A 88 5.64 2.75 -2.81
CA SER A 88 7.08 2.94 -2.80
C SER A 88 7.53 3.49 -1.45
N GLU A 89 8.46 2.80 -0.78
CA GLU A 89 8.95 3.23 0.54
C GLU A 89 7.80 3.44 1.54
N VAL A 90 6.93 2.44 1.73
CA VAL A 90 5.83 2.50 2.71
C VAL A 90 6.21 1.72 3.97
N LYS A 91 5.95 2.33 5.14
CA LYS A 91 6.31 1.77 6.44
C LYS A 91 5.12 1.52 7.34
N VAL A 92 5.14 0.40 8.05
CA VAL A 92 4.16 0.12 9.10
C VAL A 92 4.73 0.48 10.48
N HIS A 93 3.94 1.21 11.28
CA HIS A 93 4.28 1.58 12.65
C HIS A 93 4.53 0.37 13.55
N THR A 94 5.26 0.55 14.65
CA THR A 94 5.58 -0.48 15.66
C THR A 94 4.37 -1.30 16.13
N ASN A 95 3.20 -0.66 16.24
CA ASN A 95 1.94 -1.30 16.63
C ASN A 95 0.90 -1.25 15.49
N GLY A 96 1.35 -1.04 14.26
CA GLY A 96 0.52 -0.81 13.08
C GLY A 96 -0.06 -2.08 12.47
N GLY A 97 0.37 -3.26 12.91
CA GLY A 97 0.01 -4.54 12.33
C GLY A 97 1.06 -5.04 11.33
N ASP A 98 0.68 -6.03 10.52
CA ASP A 98 1.60 -6.78 9.67
C ASP A 98 1.16 -6.78 8.21
N TRP A 99 2.10 -6.72 7.28
CA TRP A 99 1.86 -6.64 5.84
C TRP A 99 1.01 -7.80 5.30
N TYR A 100 1.21 -9.03 5.80
CA TYR A 100 0.44 -10.19 5.39
C TYR A 100 -1.08 -9.98 5.55
N LYS A 101 -1.52 -9.22 6.56
CA LYS A 101 -2.93 -8.89 6.78
C LYS A 101 -3.48 -7.97 5.69
N PHE A 102 -2.66 -7.04 5.20
CA PHE A 102 -3.06 -6.17 4.10
C PHE A 102 -3.13 -6.95 2.77
N PHE A 103 -2.12 -7.77 2.46
CA PHE A 103 -2.14 -8.60 1.26
C PHE A 103 -3.28 -9.62 1.26
N SER A 104 -3.52 -10.26 2.40
CA SER A 104 -4.66 -11.16 2.58
C SER A 104 -6.00 -10.44 2.37
N TYR A 105 -6.14 -9.21 2.88
CA TYR A 105 -7.32 -8.38 2.64
C TYR A 105 -7.49 -8.04 1.15
N LEU A 106 -6.43 -7.66 0.44
CA LEU A 106 -6.52 -7.40 -1.02
C LEU A 106 -6.96 -8.66 -1.78
N ARG A 107 -6.42 -9.82 -1.40
CA ARG A 107 -6.72 -11.12 -2.04
C ARG A 107 -8.15 -11.58 -1.83
N ASN A 108 -8.70 -11.36 -0.63
CA ASN A 108 -9.97 -11.93 -0.20
C ASN A 108 -11.14 -10.94 -0.27
N ASP A 109 -10.90 -9.66 -0.01
CA ASP A 109 -11.94 -8.63 0.15
C ASP A 109 -12.00 -7.62 -1.01
N CYS A 110 -11.09 -7.71 -1.99
CA CYS A 110 -11.07 -6.82 -3.17
C CYS A 110 -11.18 -7.61 -4.49
N PRO A 111 -12.39 -8.10 -4.87
CA PRO A 111 -12.54 -8.95 -6.05
C PRO A 111 -12.16 -8.30 -7.38
N ASP A 112 -12.29 -6.98 -7.55
CA ASP A 112 -11.87 -6.28 -8.78
C ASP A 112 -10.38 -5.93 -8.81
N PHE A 113 -9.59 -6.32 -7.79
CA PHE A 113 -8.17 -6.02 -7.74
C PHE A 113 -7.40 -6.73 -8.87
N VAL A 114 -6.54 -5.99 -9.56
CA VAL A 114 -5.88 -6.44 -10.82
C VAL A 114 -4.42 -6.05 -10.94
N CYS A 115 -3.89 -5.08 -10.19
CA CYS A 115 -2.43 -4.88 -10.12
C CYS A 115 -1.97 -4.47 -8.73
N CYS A 116 -0.91 -5.14 -8.30
CA CYS A 116 -0.13 -4.81 -7.13
C CYS A 116 1.29 -4.44 -7.58
N LYS A 117 1.68 -3.17 -7.41
CA LYS A 117 3.06 -2.72 -7.57
C LYS A 117 3.57 -2.24 -6.22
N VAL A 118 4.62 -2.87 -5.70
CA VAL A 118 5.16 -2.56 -4.39
C VAL A 118 6.68 -2.58 -4.43
N GLU A 119 7.32 -1.61 -3.79
CA GLU A 119 8.77 -1.59 -3.64
C GLU A 119 9.16 -1.00 -2.28
N ARG A 120 10.21 -1.58 -1.68
CA ARG A 120 10.81 -1.11 -0.43
C ARG A 120 9.79 -0.93 0.70
N LEU A 121 8.82 -1.82 0.78
CA LEU A 121 7.93 -1.92 1.93
C LEU A 121 8.75 -2.34 3.16
N THR A 122 8.43 -1.83 4.34
CA THR A 122 9.13 -2.24 5.56
C THR A 122 8.32 -1.89 6.80
N TYR A 123 8.93 -2.08 7.96
CA TYR A 123 8.43 -1.64 9.26
C TYR A 123 9.30 -0.52 9.83
N PHE A 124 8.85 0.11 10.91
CA PHE A 124 9.73 0.90 11.75
C PHE A 124 10.71 0.02 12.52
N SER A 125 11.88 0.57 12.86
CA SER A 125 12.97 -0.15 13.55
C SER A 125 12.56 -0.82 14.86
N GLU A 126 11.54 -0.31 15.52
CA GLU A 126 11.03 -0.83 16.79
C GLU A 126 9.98 -1.94 16.60
N HIS A 127 9.53 -2.20 15.37
CA HIS A 127 8.57 -3.26 15.07
C HIS A 127 9.22 -4.65 15.20
N PRO A 128 8.53 -5.65 15.79
CA PRO A 128 9.10 -6.98 16.03
C PRO A 128 9.48 -7.75 14.75
N HIS A 129 8.96 -7.33 13.60
CA HIS A 129 9.25 -7.94 12.30
C HIS A 129 10.12 -7.05 11.40
N PHE A 130 10.71 -6.00 11.97
CA PHE A 130 11.63 -5.15 11.24
C PHE A 130 12.90 -5.90 10.86
N GLU A 131 13.21 -5.90 9.57
CA GLU A 131 14.47 -6.43 9.06
C GLU A 131 15.45 -5.28 8.79
N TRP A 132 16.64 -5.38 9.37
CA TRP A 132 17.74 -4.48 9.05
C TRP A 132 18.29 -4.79 7.66
N ASN A 133 18.20 -3.84 6.73
CA ASN A 133 18.95 -3.93 5.49
C ASN A 133 20.45 -3.70 5.76
N ASN A 134 21.18 -4.79 6.04
CA ASN A 134 22.62 -4.78 6.28
C ASN A 134 23.46 -4.85 4.99
N ARG A 135 22.83 -4.81 3.81
CA ARG A 135 23.48 -5.08 2.53
C ARG A 135 23.44 -3.85 1.64
N ILE A 136 24.39 -2.94 1.87
CA ILE A 136 24.58 -1.69 1.10
C ILE A 136 24.72 -1.96 -0.42
N SER A 137 25.11 -3.17 -0.84
CA SER A 137 25.17 -3.59 -2.24
C SER A 137 23.85 -4.16 -2.80
N GLU A 138 22.90 -4.53 -1.94
CA GLU A 138 21.57 -5.04 -2.29
C GLU A 138 20.53 -3.96 -1.88
N ASN A 139 20.55 -2.81 -2.56
CA ASN A 139 19.73 -1.65 -2.18
C ASN A 139 18.26 -1.76 -2.61
N TYR A 140 17.83 -2.91 -3.10
CA TYR A 140 16.49 -3.09 -3.64
C TYR A 140 15.87 -4.38 -3.14
N ASN A 141 14.71 -4.25 -2.53
CA ASN A 141 13.84 -5.36 -2.17
C ASN A 141 12.39 -4.87 -2.21
N VAL A 142 11.48 -5.80 -2.43
CA VAL A 142 10.03 -5.57 -2.51
C VAL A 142 9.49 -5.23 -1.13
N ILE A 143 9.85 -6.05 -0.15
CA ILE A 143 9.49 -5.92 1.25
C ILE A 143 10.68 -6.36 2.12
N TRP A 144 11.01 -5.55 3.14
CA TRP A 144 12.02 -5.85 4.16
C TRP A 144 11.30 -6.26 5.44
N THR A 145 11.35 -7.54 5.76
CA THR A 145 10.57 -8.15 6.84
C THR A 145 11.22 -9.45 7.31
N GLU A 146 11.33 -9.63 8.63
CA GLU A 146 11.72 -10.91 9.23
C GLU A 146 10.57 -11.92 9.28
N ARG A 147 9.37 -11.50 8.86
CA ARG A 147 8.15 -12.31 8.91
C ARG A 147 7.88 -13.01 7.58
N GLY A 148 8.04 -14.33 7.57
CA GLY A 148 7.78 -15.16 6.38
C GLY A 148 6.36 -15.01 5.81
N GLU A 149 5.34 -14.86 6.65
CA GLU A 149 3.95 -14.77 6.16
C GLU A 149 3.70 -13.52 5.29
N ASP A 150 4.48 -12.44 5.48
CA ASP A 150 4.37 -11.25 4.63
C ASP A 150 4.75 -11.58 3.18
N TRP A 151 5.81 -12.37 2.99
CA TRP A 151 6.24 -12.86 1.69
C TRP A 151 5.25 -13.88 1.12
N ASP A 152 4.79 -14.83 1.93
CA ASP A 152 3.86 -15.87 1.48
C ASP A 152 2.54 -15.28 0.98
N GLU A 153 1.96 -14.32 1.71
CA GLU A 153 0.72 -13.66 1.30
C GLU A 153 0.92 -12.75 0.08
N LEU A 154 2.07 -12.06 -0.03
CA LEU A 154 2.38 -11.28 -1.23
C LEU A 154 2.54 -12.18 -2.47
N ARG A 155 3.22 -13.31 -2.33
CA ARG A 155 3.39 -14.32 -3.39
C ARG A 155 2.06 -14.90 -3.83
N GLU A 156 1.20 -15.24 -2.88
CA GLU A 156 -0.12 -15.80 -3.18
C GLU A 156 -1.06 -14.78 -3.82
N LEU A 157 -1.03 -13.53 -3.37
CA LEU A 157 -1.71 -12.41 -4.03
C LEU A 157 -1.24 -12.27 -5.49
N THR A 158 0.07 -12.24 -5.71
CA THR A 158 0.66 -12.14 -7.06
C THR A 158 0.21 -13.27 -7.97
N ARG A 159 0.30 -14.52 -7.51
CA ARG A 159 -0.14 -15.70 -8.28
C ARG A 159 -1.62 -15.61 -8.65
N GLN A 160 -2.47 -15.12 -7.73
CA GLN A 160 -3.89 -14.91 -8.00
C GLN A 160 -4.10 -13.85 -9.10
N LEU A 161 -3.38 -12.73 -9.03
CA LEU A 161 -3.48 -11.64 -10.01
C LEU A 161 -3.00 -12.06 -11.41
N VAL A 162 -1.87 -12.78 -11.49
CA VAL A 162 -1.33 -13.34 -12.74
C VAL A 162 -2.33 -14.31 -13.36
N ARG A 163 -2.90 -15.23 -12.56
CA ARG A 163 -3.95 -16.16 -13.03
C ARG A 163 -5.17 -15.41 -13.55
N LYS A 164 -5.58 -14.34 -12.85
CA LYS A 164 -6.72 -13.50 -13.24
C LYS A 164 -6.48 -12.75 -14.55
N ALA A 165 -5.23 -12.35 -14.83
CA ALA A 165 -4.84 -11.74 -16.11
C ALA A 165 -4.76 -12.75 -17.27
N GLY A 166 -4.76 -14.06 -16.99
CA GLY A 166 -4.66 -15.11 -17.99
C GLY A 166 -3.24 -15.63 -18.24
N GLY A 167 -2.28 -15.29 -17.39
CA GLY A 167 -0.88 -15.70 -17.50
C GLY A 167 0.10 -14.54 -17.28
N GLU A 168 1.38 -14.86 -17.15
CA GLU A 168 2.46 -13.88 -16.93
C GLU A 168 2.57 -12.91 -18.10
N ASP A 169 2.51 -13.40 -19.34
CA ASP A 169 2.58 -12.59 -20.57
C ASP A 169 1.48 -11.52 -20.70
N LEU A 170 0.38 -11.68 -19.96
CA LEU A 170 -0.77 -10.78 -19.98
C LEU A 170 -0.86 -9.92 -18.70
N TYR A 171 -0.02 -10.19 -17.70
CA TYR A 171 0.06 -9.41 -16.49
C TYR A 171 0.98 -8.19 -16.71
N PRO A 172 0.67 -6.98 -16.19
CA PRO A 172 1.45 -5.81 -16.52
C PRO A 172 2.91 -5.94 -16.07
N GLU A 173 3.85 -5.78 -17.01
CA GLU A 173 5.30 -5.90 -16.80
C GLU A 173 5.78 -5.04 -15.62
N THR A 174 5.30 -3.80 -15.52
CA THR A 174 5.63 -2.91 -14.40
C THR A 174 5.18 -3.40 -13.01
N CYS A 175 4.24 -4.34 -12.94
CA CYS A 175 3.83 -5.03 -11.71
C CYS A 175 4.67 -6.32 -11.53
N LEU A 176 5.13 -6.98 -12.61
CA LEU A 176 6.03 -8.15 -12.60
C LEU A 176 7.47 -7.82 -12.19
N GLU A 177 8.04 -6.71 -12.66
CA GLU A 177 9.43 -6.28 -12.35
C GLU A 177 9.66 -6.13 -10.83
N CYS A 178 8.60 -5.81 -10.09
CA CYS A 178 8.63 -5.76 -8.63
C CYS A 178 8.55 -7.15 -7.96
N LEU A 179 8.38 -8.24 -8.72
CA LEU A 179 7.98 -9.55 -8.22
C LEU A 179 8.80 -10.71 -8.81
N GLU A 180 9.74 -10.45 -9.74
CA GLU A 180 10.68 -11.45 -10.27
C GLU A 180 11.47 -12.14 -9.14
N CYS A 181 11.80 -11.44 -8.05
CA CYS A 181 12.42 -12.05 -6.86
C CYS A 181 11.52 -13.01 -6.07
N ILE A 182 10.22 -13.13 -6.38
CA ILE A 182 9.21 -13.85 -5.59
C ILE A 182 8.79 -15.17 -6.23
N LEU A 183 8.86 -15.26 -7.57
CA LEU A 183 8.35 -16.38 -8.35
C LEU A 183 9.40 -17.45 -8.67
N ASP A 184 10.68 -17.17 -8.43
CA ASP A 184 11.82 -18.06 -8.75
C ASP A 184 12.11 -19.17 -7.71
N ASP A 185 11.26 -19.36 -6.69
CA ASP A 185 11.37 -20.44 -5.67
C ASP A 185 10.20 -21.43 -5.69
#